data_AF-A0A7S2DUU6-F1
#
_entry.id   AF-A0A7S2DUU6-F1
#
_cell.length_a   1.000
_cell.length_b   1.000
_cell.length_c   1.000
_cell.angle_alpha   90.00
_cell.angle_beta   90.00
_cell.angle_gamma   90.00
#
_symmetry.space_group_name_H-M   'P 1'
#
loop_
_entity.id
_entity.type
_entity.pdbx_description
1 polymer ?
#
loop_
_entity_poly.entity_id
_entity_poly.type
_entity_poly.pdbx_seq_one_letter_code
_entity_poly.pdbx_strand_id
1 'polypeptide(L)'
;SFPSVFGGNNTAPASAPQSARTPDAWYGESWRSSPLAELRVNPLCPSLLVPEGCECTLLMPRLAPGFFSDGRQLAISDPRGSPVMRVAFSVPTRTSLPLMPSAKGSSEGSRLVLSDMADEVLAFCQDDKAKTAGAKVVISINSPEGMFATFQQSGNGTYEVTGRRAWKLNVMRRSVPGGTGLALLDESGQLLAVCEPSDEDRSARSVRIDANVDAGLVILCLLCSDVVDMV
;
A
#
# COMPACT_ATOMS: atom_id res chain seq x y z
N SER A 1 47.31 27.32 -60.03
CA SER A 1 48.15 28.21 -59.20
C SER A 1 47.63 28.19 -57.78
N PHE A 2 48.38 27.60 -56.85
CA PHE A 2 48.28 27.85 -55.40
C PHE A 2 49.00 29.17 -55.08
N PRO A 3 48.69 29.91 -53.98
CA PRO A 3 48.82 29.52 -52.55
C PRO A 3 47.61 30.02 -51.70
N SER A 4 47.53 30.01 -50.36
CA SER A 4 47.91 29.17 -49.20
C SER A 4 47.54 29.99 -47.93
N VAL A 5 47.29 29.33 -46.78
CA VAL A 5 47.38 29.83 -45.37
C VAL A 5 46.28 30.84 -44.93
N PHE A 6 45.57 30.80 -43.79
CA PHE A 6 45.74 30.38 -42.38
C PHE A 6 44.41 29.74 -41.88
N GLY A 7 44.32 28.84 -40.90
CA GLY A 7 45.12 28.66 -39.69
C GLY A 7 44.32 29.12 -38.47
N GLY A 8 43.61 28.22 -37.78
CA GLY A 8 42.81 28.54 -36.59
C GLY A 8 42.30 27.30 -35.86
N ASN A 9 43.17 26.68 -35.06
CA ASN A 9 42.83 25.60 -34.14
C ASN A 9 42.10 26.16 -32.91
N ASN A 10 40.87 25.71 -32.66
CA ASN A 10 40.22 25.84 -31.35
C ASN A 10 40.21 24.48 -30.66
N THR A 11 41.18 24.29 -29.76
CA THR A 11 41.31 23.15 -28.87
C THR A 11 40.34 23.35 -27.70
N ALA A 12 39.25 22.60 -27.67
CA ALA A 12 38.37 22.52 -26.49
C ALA A 12 39.04 21.66 -25.39
N PRO A 13 38.95 22.04 -24.11
CA PRO A 13 39.47 21.20 -23.03
C PRO A 13 38.60 19.96 -22.85
N ALA A 14 39.26 18.79 -22.87
CA ALA A 14 38.67 17.50 -22.57
C ALA A 14 38.07 17.49 -21.16
N SER A 15 36.77 17.27 -21.09
CA SER A 15 36.02 17.09 -19.85
C SER A 15 36.42 15.74 -19.23
N ALA A 16 36.88 15.76 -17.98
CA ALA A 16 37.21 14.55 -17.23
C ALA A 16 35.97 13.62 -17.11
N PRO A 17 36.17 12.28 -17.10
CA PRO A 17 35.07 11.35 -16.87
C PRO A 17 34.53 11.56 -15.45
N GLN A 18 33.26 11.95 -15.37
CA GLN A 18 32.53 12.01 -14.11
C GLN A 18 32.50 10.60 -13.52
N SER A 19 33.23 10.42 -12.43
CA SER A 19 33.23 9.21 -11.61
C SER A 19 31.79 8.86 -11.26
N ALA A 20 31.29 7.76 -11.85
CA ALA A 20 30.00 7.18 -11.54
C ALA A 20 30.00 6.81 -10.06
N ARG A 21 29.32 7.62 -9.25
CA ARG A 21 29.05 7.29 -7.85
C ARG A 21 28.14 6.07 -7.86
N THR A 22 28.71 4.92 -7.52
CA THR A 22 27.97 3.68 -7.24
C THR A 22 26.95 3.95 -6.12
N PRO A 23 25.65 3.69 -6.31
CA PRO A 23 24.62 3.90 -5.28
C PRO A 23 24.74 3.00 -4.03
N ASP A 24 25.67 2.06 -4.00
CA ASP A 24 25.61 0.90 -3.10
C ASP A 24 26.12 1.11 -1.67
N ALA A 25 26.55 2.32 -1.30
CA ALA A 25 27.20 2.55 0.00
C ALA A 25 26.25 2.84 1.18
N TRP A 26 24.92 2.88 0.96
CA TRP A 26 23.94 3.19 2.03
C TRP A 26 23.26 1.96 2.65
N TYR A 27 23.45 0.75 2.10
CA TYR A 27 22.89 -0.49 2.62
C TYR A 27 23.84 -1.21 3.59
N GLY A 28 24.33 -0.49 4.60
CA GLY A 28 25.06 -1.10 5.72
C GLY A 28 24.19 -2.11 6.47
N GLU A 29 24.81 -3.16 7.01
CA GLU A 29 24.29 -4.41 7.60
C GLU A 29 23.27 -4.28 8.78
N SER A 30 22.65 -3.12 8.98
CA SER A 30 21.70 -2.81 10.05
C SER A 30 20.31 -3.45 9.89
N TRP A 31 20.05 -4.19 8.81
CA TRP A 31 18.72 -4.74 8.50
C TRP A 31 18.36 -6.01 9.29
N ARG A 32 19.31 -6.62 10.01
CA ARG A 32 19.10 -7.90 10.72
C ARG A 32 18.20 -7.80 11.95
N SER A 33 18.01 -6.61 12.50
CA SER A 33 17.07 -6.36 13.61
C SER A 33 15.90 -5.47 13.17
N SER A 34 15.61 -5.43 11.87
CA SER A 34 14.45 -4.69 11.41
C SER A 34 13.19 -5.47 11.80
N PRO A 35 12.18 -4.82 12.41
CA PRO A 35 10.85 -5.36 12.70
C PRO A 35 10.13 -5.89 11.44
N LEU A 36 10.61 -5.50 10.24
CA LEU A 36 10.22 -6.14 8.98
C LEU A 36 10.52 -7.63 8.93
N ALA A 37 11.47 -8.12 9.71
CA ALA A 37 11.76 -9.54 9.81
C ALA A 37 10.49 -10.34 10.14
N GLU A 38 9.62 -9.83 11.02
CA GLU A 38 8.39 -10.54 11.36
C GLU A 38 7.38 -10.56 10.21
N LEU A 39 7.21 -9.43 9.51
CA LEU A 39 6.34 -9.35 8.32
C LEU A 39 6.84 -10.26 7.19
N ARG A 40 8.15 -10.52 7.13
CA ARG A 40 8.76 -11.47 6.17
C ARG A 40 8.54 -12.92 6.57
N VAL A 41 8.59 -13.23 7.87
CA VAL A 41 8.36 -14.60 8.37
C VAL A 41 6.89 -14.99 8.27
N ASN A 42 5.98 -14.04 8.53
CA ASN A 42 4.55 -14.29 8.52
C ASN A 42 3.79 -13.15 7.79
N PRO A 43 3.86 -13.10 6.44
CA PRO A 43 3.12 -12.13 5.66
C PRO A 43 1.61 -12.39 5.76
N LEU A 44 0.81 -11.35 5.55
CA LEU A 44 -0.65 -11.44 5.49
C LEU A 44 -1.09 -12.22 4.24
N CYS A 45 -0.46 -11.96 3.10
CA CYS A 45 -0.72 -12.53 1.79
C CYS A 45 0.60 -13.03 1.19
N PRO A 46 1.02 -14.29 1.48
CA PRO A 46 2.31 -14.81 1.02
C PRO A 46 2.52 -14.75 -0.49
N SER A 47 1.44 -14.91 -1.28
CA SER A 47 1.46 -14.84 -2.75
C SER A 47 1.67 -13.43 -3.30
N LEU A 48 1.56 -12.40 -2.46
CA LEU A 48 1.70 -10.99 -2.81
C LEU A 48 2.93 -10.33 -2.17
N LEU A 49 3.88 -11.14 -1.67
CA LEU A 49 5.13 -10.63 -1.15
C LEU A 49 6.03 -10.16 -2.31
N VAL A 50 6.50 -8.91 -2.24
CA VAL A 50 7.43 -8.38 -3.26
C VAL A 50 8.77 -9.11 -3.13
N PRO A 51 9.31 -9.70 -4.21
CA PRO A 51 10.58 -10.42 -4.15
C PRO A 51 11.75 -9.55 -3.71
N GLU A 52 12.80 -10.18 -3.16
CA GLU A 52 14.02 -9.49 -2.77
C GLU A 52 14.67 -8.76 -3.97
N GLY A 53 15.13 -7.53 -3.74
CA GLY A 53 15.76 -6.70 -4.77
C GLY A 53 14.81 -6.18 -5.85
N CYS A 54 13.51 -6.42 -5.71
CA CYS A 54 12.49 -5.95 -6.65
C CYS A 54 11.61 -4.87 -6.02
N GLU A 55 11.09 -3.96 -6.85
CA GLU A 55 10.02 -3.03 -6.48
C GLU A 55 8.75 -3.44 -7.22
N CYS A 56 7.59 -3.27 -6.58
CA CYS A 56 6.28 -3.49 -7.19
C CYS A 56 5.50 -2.18 -7.29
N THR A 57 4.93 -1.91 -8.46
CA THR A 57 4.03 -0.76 -8.67
C THR A 57 2.64 -1.24 -9.00
N LEU A 58 1.64 -0.75 -8.26
CA LEU A 58 0.23 -1.07 -8.45
C LEU A 58 -0.58 0.21 -8.68
N LEU A 59 -1.59 0.12 -9.55
CA LEU A 59 -2.61 1.12 -9.75
C LEU A 59 -3.83 0.75 -8.91
N MET A 60 -4.18 1.66 -7.99
CA MET A 60 -5.30 1.48 -7.08
C MET A 60 -6.30 2.62 -7.24
N PRO A 61 -7.60 2.34 -7.39
CA PRO A 61 -8.64 3.38 -7.33
C PRO A 61 -8.71 4.03 -5.94
N ARG A 62 -8.97 5.33 -5.88
CA ARG A 62 -9.31 6.04 -4.64
C ARG A 62 -10.76 5.77 -4.31
N LEU A 63 -11.05 5.49 -3.04
CA LEU A 63 -12.44 5.39 -2.62
C LEU A 63 -13.04 6.80 -2.52
N ALA A 64 -14.19 7.00 -3.17
CA ALA A 64 -14.96 8.24 -3.09
C ALA A 64 -16.18 8.06 -2.18
N PRO A 65 -16.71 9.15 -1.58
CA PRO A 65 -17.99 9.11 -0.88
C PRO A 65 -19.08 8.50 -1.78
N GLY A 66 -19.82 7.51 -1.27
CA GLY A 66 -20.85 6.79 -2.03
C GLY A 66 -20.36 5.54 -2.77
N PHE A 67 -19.06 5.23 -2.74
CA PHE A 67 -18.53 4.01 -3.38
C PHE A 67 -19.14 2.72 -2.80
N PHE A 68 -19.44 2.72 -1.51
CA PHE A 68 -19.91 1.53 -0.79
C PHE A 68 -21.36 1.14 -1.11
N SER A 69 -22.18 2.04 -1.68
CA SER A 69 -23.63 1.84 -1.87
C SER A 69 -24.01 0.65 -2.74
N ASP A 70 -23.13 0.26 -3.66
CA ASP A 70 -23.48 -0.59 -4.79
C ASP A 70 -22.87 -2.00 -4.72
N GLY A 71 -22.24 -2.37 -3.59
CA GLY A 71 -21.55 -3.67 -3.47
C GLY A 71 -20.46 -3.87 -4.52
N ARG A 72 -19.83 -2.76 -4.96
CA ARG A 72 -18.87 -2.75 -6.06
C ARG A 72 -17.61 -3.50 -5.66
N GLN A 73 -16.99 -4.12 -6.66
CA GLN A 73 -15.64 -4.63 -6.58
C GLN A 73 -14.69 -3.63 -7.24
N LEU A 74 -13.48 -3.52 -6.70
CA LEU A 74 -12.38 -2.77 -7.28
C LEU A 74 -11.30 -3.74 -7.75
N ALA A 75 -10.81 -3.53 -8.97
CA ALA A 75 -9.60 -4.18 -9.43
C ALA A 75 -8.39 -3.32 -9.08
N ILE A 76 -7.38 -3.95 -8.48
CA ILE A 76 -6.04 -3.37 -8.33
C ILE A 76 -5.21 -3.93 -9.48
N SER A 77 -4.61 -3.05 -10.28
CA SER A 77 -3.97 -3.44 -11.54
C SER A 77 -2.48 -3.13 -11.54
N ASP A 78 -1.72 -3.78 -12.42
CA ASP A 78 -0.35 -3.39 -12.73
C ASP A 78 -0.35 -2.09 -13.57
N PRO A 79 0.82 -1.47 -13.83
CA PRO A 79 0.91 -0.25 -14.64
C PRO A 79 0.48 -0.43 -16.10
N ARG A 80 0.30 -1.66 -16.56
CA ARG A 80 -0.22 -1.98 -17.91
C ARG A 80 -1.74 -2.20 -17.90
N GLY A 81 -2.40 -1.96 -16.77
CA GLY A 81 -3.83 -2.14 -16.60
C GLY A 81 -4.27 -3.61 -16.44
N SER A 82 -3.33 -4.54 -16.24
CA SER A 82 -3.67 -5.94 -15.99
C SER A 82 -4.07 -6.12 -14.53
N PRO A 83 -5.27 -6.65 -14.22
CA PRO A 83 -5.72 -6.82 -12.85
C PRO A 83 -4.88 -7.88 -12.12
N VAL A 84 -4.40 -7.53 -10.92
CA VAL A 84 -3.56 -8.38 -10.06
C VAL A 84 -4.40 -8.99 -8.92
N MET A 85 -5.30 -8.20 -8.35
CA MET A 85 -6.17 -8.61 -7.23
C MET A 85 -7.47 -7.81 -7.23
N ARG A 86 -8.47 -8.29 -6.49
CA ARG A 86 -9.77 -7.64 -6.35
C ARG A 86 -10.05 -7.29 -4.89
N VAL A 87 -10.75 -6.18 -4.69
CA VAL A 87 -11.28 -5.79 -3.39
C VAL A 87 -12.78 -5.63 -3.48
N ALA A 88 -13.51 -6.44 -2.72
CA ALA A 88 -14.95 -6.30 -2.56
C ALA A 88 -15.28 -5.52 -1.28
N PHE A 89 -16.37 -4.74 -1.36
CA PHE A 89 -16.87 -3.95 -0.25
C PHE A 89 -18.21 -4.50 0.20
N SER A 90 -18.31 -4.82 1.49
CA SER A 90 -19.59 -5.18 2.10
C SER A 90 -20.03 -4.04 3.00
N VAL A 91 -21.13 -3.40 2.62
CA VAL A 91 -21.85 -2.51 3.54
C VAL A 91 -22.68 -3.40 4.45
N PRO A 92 -22.55 -3.28 5.77
CA PRO A 92 -23.51 -3.90 6.67
C PRO A 92 -24.86 -3.22 6.47
N THR A 93 -25.70 -3.78 5.60
CA THR A 93 -27.10 -3.40 5.47
C THR A 93 -27.77 -3.72 6.80
N ARG A 94 -28.19 -2.69 7.55
CA ARG A 94 -28.85 -2.81 8.85
C ARG A 94 -30.19 -3.57 8.81
N THR A 95 -30.59 -4.09 7.66
CA THR A 95 -31.91 -4.67 7.36
C THR A 95 -31.88 -6.13 6.95
N SER A 96 -30.73 -6.81 6.91
CA SER A 96 -30.72 -8.27 6.73
C SER A 96 -31.19 -8.94 8.01
N LEU A 97 -32.51 -9.14 8.12
CA LEU A 97 -33.10 -10.06 9.09
C LEU A 97 -32.44 -11.44 8.90
N PRO A 98 -32.11 -12.16 9.99
CA PRO A 98 -31.42 -13.45 9.93
C PRO A 98 -32.41 -14.53 9.49
N LEU A 99 -32.77 -14.52 8.22
CA LEU A 99 -33.64 -15.50 7.58
C LEU A 99 -32.79 -16.30 6.59
N MET A 100 -31.84 -17.07 7.13
CA MET A 100 -31.30 -18.34 6.61
C MET A 100 -29.86 -18.53 7.12
N PRO A 101 -29.53 -19.68 7.73
CA PRO A 101 -28.15 -20.02 8.06
C PRO A 101 -27.44 -20.44 6.76
N SER A 102 -26.87 -19.47 6.03
CA SER A 102 -25.94 -19.79 4.94
C SER A 102 -24.72 -20.49 5.51
N ALA A 103 -24.39 -21.65 4.91
CA ALA A 103 -23.34 -22.55 5.35
C ALA A 103 -21.99 -21.83 5.50
N LYS A 104 -21.40 -21.99 6.68
CA LYS A 104 -19.98 -21.81 7.06
C LYS A 104 -19.22 -20.66 6.36
N GLY A 105 -19.11 -19.55 7.09
CA GLY A 105 -18.10 -18.50 6.84
C GLY A 105 -18.66 -17.11 6.59
N SER A 106 -19.86 -16.78 7.09
CA SER A 106 -20.48 -15.48 6.80
C SER A 106 -19.58 -14.33 7.25
N SER A 107 -19.15 -13.54 6.26
CA SER A 107 -18.37 -12.31 6.37
C SER A 107 -19.17 -11.16 7.00
N GLU A 108 -20.14 -11.48 7.86
CA GLU A 108 -21.15 -10.58 8.39
C GLU A 108 -20.50 -9.53 9.32
N GLY A 109 -20.21 -8.36 8.75
CA GLY A 109 -19.49 -7.26 9.42
C GLY A 109 -18.13 -6.92 8.81
N SER A 110 -17.71 -7.60 7.73
CA SER A 110 -16.51 -7.23 6.97
C SER A 110 -16.78 -5.94 6.19
N ARG A 111 -15.82 -5.02 6.14
CA ARG A 111 -15.89 -3.82 5.30
C ARG A 111 -15.17 -4.00 3.97
N LEU A 112 -14.04 -4.69 4.00
CA LEU A 112 -13.15 -4.92 2.86
C LEU A 112 -12.82 -6.40 2.78
N VAL A 113 -12.87 -6.98 1.59
CA VAL A 113 -12.42 -8.35 1.32
C VAL A 113 -11.47 -8.29 0.15
N LEU A 114 -10.20 -8.63 0.40
CA LEU A 114 -9.17 -8.77 -0.62
C LEU A 114 -9.18 -10.22 -1.13
N SER A 115 -9.33 -10.38 -2.43
CA SER A 115 -9.25 -11.68 -3.11
C SER A 115 -8.30 -11.63 -4.29
N ASP A 116 -7.80 -12.80 -4.66
CA ASP A 116 -7.03 -12.96 -5.89
C ASP A 116 -7.95 -12.97 -7.12
N MET A 117 -7.38 -13.27 -8.28
CA MET A 117 -8.13 -13.33 -9.54
C MET A 117 -9.00 -14.59 -9.67
N ALA A 118 -8.78 -15.61 -8.85
CA ALA A 118 -9.56 -16.84 -8.75
C ALA A 118 -10.67 -16.78 -7.69
N ASP A 119 -10.92 -15.59 -7.10
CA ASP A 119 -11.86 -15.36 -5.99
C ASP A 119 -11.49 -16.07 -4.68
N GLU A 120 -10.21 -16.45 -4.51
CA GLU A 120 -9.70 -16.90 -3.22
C GLU A 120 -9.51 -15.70 -2.29
N VAL A 121 -10.10 -15.76 -1.09
CA VAL A 121 -9.99 -14.69 -0.10
C VAL A 121 -8.60 -14.71 0.51
N LEU A 122 -7.84 -13.65 0.29
CA LEU A 122 -6.48 -13.49 0.81
C LEU A 122 -6.47 -12.82 2.19
N ALA A 123 -7.33 -11.82 2.38
CA ALA A 123 -7.45 -11.07 3.63
C ALA A 123 -8.76 -10.28 3.69
N PHE A 124 -9.17 -9.85 4.88
CA PHE A 124 -10.36 -9.03 5.04
C PHE A 124 -10.27 -8.10 6.26
N CYS A 125 -11.01 -7.00 6.19
CA CYS A 125 -11.09 -6.01 7.26
C CYS A 125 -12.47 -6.02 7.91
N GLN A 126 -12.52 -5.92 9.23
CA GLN A 126 -13.77 -5.86 10.01
C GLN A 126 -13.70 -4.73 11.03
N ASP A 127 -14.84 -4.06 11.25
CA ASP A 127 -14.94 -3.10 12.35
C ASP A 127 -14.75 -3.80 13.69
N ASP A 128 -13.89 -3.24 14.54
CA ASP A 128 -13.86 -3.66 15.92
C ASP A 128 -15.14 -3.16 16.61
N LYS A 129 -15.92 -4.11 17.15
CA LYS A 129 -17.24 -3.84 17.76
C LYS A 129 -17.13 -3.23 19.15
N ALA A 130 -15.92 -3.04 19.68
CA ALA A 130 -15.65 -2.38 20.95
C ALA A 130 -15.98 -0.86 20.90
N LYS A 131 -17.25 -0.54 20.68
CA LYS A 131 -17.77 0.84 20.68
C LYS A 131 -17.93 1.33 22.10
N THR A 132 -16.88 1.90 22.66
CA THR A 132 -17.01 2.87 23.76
C THR A 132 -17.44 4.20 23.14
N ALA A 133 -18.44 4.87 23.71
CA ALA A 133 -18.90 6.17 23.20
C ALA A 133 -17.72 7.18 23.16
N GLY A 134 -17.40 7.68 21.96
CA GLY A 134 -16.26 8.59 21.73
C GLY A 134 -14.94 7.90 21.37
N ALA A 135 -14.90 6.57 21.23
CA ALA A 135 -13.70 5.85 20.79
C ALA A 135 -13.39 6.10 19.31
N LYS A 136 -12.09 6.18 19.00
CA LYS A 136 -11.58 6.23 17.63
C LYS A 136 -11.97 4.95 16.86
N VAL A 137 -12.19 5.06 15.56
CA VAL A 137 -12.48 3.90 14.70
C VAL A 137 -11.26 2.98 14.67
N VAL A 138 -11.46 1.71 15.05
CA VAL A 138 -10.47 0.65 14.97
C VAL A 138 -10.98 -0.41 13.99
N ILE A 139 -10.15 -0.76 13.02
CA ILE A 139 -10.42 -1.77 12.01
C ILE A 139 -9.47 -2.94 12.26
N SER A 140 -10.01 -4.15 12.43
CA SER A 140 -9.22 -5.38 12.43
C SER A 140 -8.88 -5.78 11.00
N ILE A 141 -7.62 -6.12 10.74
CA ILE A 141 -7.14 -6.75 9.51
C ILE A 141 -6.95 -8.22 9.81
N ASN A 142 -7.57 -9.11 9.05
CA ASN A 142 -7.62 -10.54 9.29
C ASN A 142 -7.13 -11.29 8.05
N SER A 143 -6.37 -12.37 8.27
CA SER A 143 -6.18 -13.42 7.27
C SER A 143 -7.29 -14.48 7.44
N PRO A 144 -7.43 -15.42 6.49
CA PRO A 144 -8.30 -16.59 6.67
C PRO A 144 -7.99 -17.41 7.93
N GLU A 145 -6.75 -17.33 8.43
CA GLU A 145 -6.27 -18.02 9.64
C GLU A 145 -6.53 -17.23 10.94
N GLY A 146 -7.01 -15.98 10.83
CA GLY A 146 -7.45 -15.16 11.95
C GLY A 146 -6.89 -13.73 11.93
N MET A 147 -7.07 -13.01 13.03
CA MET A 147 -6.70 -11.59 13.15
C MET A 147 -5.21 -11.33 12.91
N PHE A 148 -4.82 -10.57 11.91
CA PHE A 148 -3.41 -10.29 11.61
C PHE A 148 -2.89 -9.04 12.33
N ALA A 149 -3.65 -7.94 12.25
CA ALA A 149 -3.29 -6.65 12.80
C ALA A 149 -4.53 -5.80 13.14
N THR A 150 -4.34 -4.70 13.86
CA THR A 150 -5.32 -3.61 13.99
C THR A 150 -4.85 -2.39 13.23
N PHE A 151 -5.80 -1.63 12.69
CA PHE A 151 -5.60 -0.36 12.02
C PHE A 151 -6.40 0.71 12.77
N GLN A 152 -5.75 1.79 13.14
CA GLN A 152 -6.38 2.87 13.91
C GLN A 152 -5.84 4.24 13.54
N GLN A 153 -6.66 5.29 13.72
CA GLN A 153 -6.22 6.66 13.54
C GLN A 153 -5.41 7.13 14.76
N SER A 154 -4.14 7.45 14.57
CA SER A 154 -3.26 7.90 15.65
C SER A 154 -3.37 9.42 15.87
N GLY A 155 -3.49 10.20 14.80
CA GLY A 155 -3.65 11.66 14.84
C GLY A 155 -4.26 12.25 13.56
N ASN A 156 -4.06 13.55 13.33
CA ASN A 156 -4.62 14.26 12.17
C ASN A 156 -3.98 13.76 10.87
N GLY A 157 -4.66 12.83 10.19
CA GLY A 157 -4.19 12.23 8.94
C GLY A 157 -3.01 11.28 9.11
N THR A 158 -2.81 10.73 10.31
CA THR A 158 -1.85 9.66 10.58
C THR A 158 -2.57 8.44 11.12
N TYR A 159 -2.18 7.27 10.63
CA TYR A 159 -2.75 5.99 11.03
C TYR A 159 -1.62 5.08 11.49
N GLU A 160 -1.94 4.20 12.43
CA GLU A 160 -1.03 3.21 12.98
C GLU A 160 -1.63 1.83 12.72
N VAL A 161 -0.76 0.91 12.30
CA VAL A 161 -1.07 -0.50 12.14
C VAL A 161 -0.28 -1.27 13.17
N THR A 162 -0.95 -2.03 14.03
CA THR A 162 -0.30 -2.81 15.10
C THR A 162 -0.55 -4.29 14.89
N GLY A 163 0.51 -5.09 14.76
CA GLY A 163 0.40 -6.55 14.61
C GLY A 163 0.32 -7.32 15.92
N ARG A 164 0.10 -8.65 15.81
CA ARG A 164 0.00 -9.57 16.97
C ARG A 164 1.20 -9.53 17.94
N ARG A 165 2.38 -9.14 17.48
CA ARG A 165 3.63 -9.08 18.25
C ARG A 165 4.08 -7.66 18.53
N ALA A 166 3.14 -6.72 18.48
CA ALA A 166 3.38 -5.31 18.72
C ALA A 166 4.36 -4.63 17.74
N TRP A 167 4.67 -5.25 16.59
CA TRP A 167 5.26 -4.51 15.47
C TRP A 167 4.30 -3.41 15.02
N LYS A 168 4.86 -2.29 14.57
CA LYS A 168 4.10 -1.11 14.18
C LYS A 168 4.46 -0.64 12.78
N LEU A 169 3.44 -0.25 12.03
CA LEU A 169 3.59 0.53 10.81
C LEU A 169 2.87 1.86 10.96
N ASN A 170 3.47 2.90 10.39
CA ASN A 170 2.94 4.25 10.36
C ASN A 170 2.50 4.59 8.94
N VAL A 171 1.23 4.95 8.77
CA VAL A 171 0.68 5.50 7.52
C VAL A 171 0.61 7.01 7.69
N MET A 172 1.39 7.74 6.91
CA MET A 172 1.52 9.19 7.04
C MET A 172 1.16 9.91 5.75
N ARG A 173 0.43 11.01 5.85
CA ARG A 173 0.24 11.93 4.72
C ARG A 173 1.56 12.59 4.35
N ARG A 174 1.82 12.63 3.04
CA ARG A 174 2.99 13.26 2.45
C ARG A 174 2.55 14.28 1.40
N SER A 175 3.12 15.47 1.45
CA SER A 175 2.96 16.46 0.38
C SER A 175 3.80 16.03 -0.82
N VAL A 176 3.18 15.97 -2.00
CA VAL A 176 3.84 15.60 -3.26
C VAL A 176 3.42 16.57 -4.37
N PRO A 177 4.21 16.74 -5.43
CA PRO A 177 3.76 17.47 -6.60
C PRO A 177 2.41 16.89 -7.08
N GLY A 178 1.43 17.77 -7.34
CA GLY A 178 0.10 17.33 -7.81
C GLY A 178 -0.89 16.93 -6.71
N GLY A 179 -0.51 16.90 -5.42
CA GLY A 179 -1.47 16.75 -4.33
C GLY A 179 -0.92 16.14 -3.04
N THR A 180 -1.74 15.30 -2.41
CA THR A 180 -1.37 14.58 -1.19
C THR A 180 -1.24 13.10 -1.48
N GLY A 181 -0.08 12.55 -1.13
CA GLY A 181 0.21 11.12 -1.13
C GLY A 181 0.19 10.53 0.29
N LEU A 182 0.42 9.24 0.37
CA LEU A 182 0.61 8.51 1.62
C LEU A 182 1.96 7.79 1.59
N ALA A 183 2.61 7.69 2.74
CA ALA A 183 3.81 6.88 2.93
C ALA A 183 3.52 5.85 4.02
N LEU A 184 3.95 4.62 3.81
CA LEU A 184 3.94 3.56 4.81
C LEU A 184 5.37 3.36 5.30
N LEU A 185 5.57 3.53 6.61
CA LEU A 185 6.87 3.39 7.26
C LEU A 185 6.79 2.32 8.35
N ASP A 186 7.91 1.66 8.64
CA ASP A 186 8.02 0.83 9.84
C ASP A 186 8.26 1.70 11.10
N GLU A 187 8.42 1.05 12.25
CA GLU A 187 8.72 1.71 13.53
C GLU A 187 10.11 2.38 13.59
N SER A 188 11.04 1.99 12.71
CA SER A 188 12.35 2.63 12.58
C SER A 188 12.34 3.85 11.67
N GLY A 189 11.20 4.11 11.01
CA GLY A 189 11.06 5.16 10.00
C GLY A 189 11.57 4.73 8.61
N GLN A 190 11.82 3.44 8.39
CA GLN A 190 12.14 2.93 7.06
C GLN A 190 10.90 2.99 6.18
N LEU A 191 11.05 3.55 4.99
CA LEU A 191 9.99 3.64 3.99
C LEU A 191 9.76 2.27 3.34
N LEU A 192 8.52 1.79 3.36
CA LEU A 192 8.12 0.49 2.81
C LEU A 192 7.29 0.61 1.55
N ALA A 193 6.45 1.64 1.50
CA ALA A 193 5.63 1.95 0.34
C ALA A 193 5.33 3.44 0.26
N VAL A 194 5.16 3.92 -0.97
CA VAL A 194 4.70 5.27 -1.29
C VAL A 194 3.48 5.17 -2.19
N CYS A 195 2.47 5.97 -1.88
CA CYS A 195 1.26 6.09 -2.64
C CYS A 195 1.12 7.54 -3.12
N GLU A 196 1.12 7.75 -4.42
CA GLU A 196 1.05 9.06 -5.06
C GLU A 196 -0.21 9.17 -5.94
N PRO A 197 -0.79 10.38 -6.11
CA PRO A 197 -1.79 10.60 -7.14
C PRO A 197 -1.27 10.11 -8.50
N SER A 198 -2.12 9.45 -9.29
CA SER A 198 -1.74 9.13 -10.67
C SER A 198 -1.86 10.39 -11.55
N ASP A 199 -0.86 10.62 -12.40
CA ASP A 199 -0.85 11.75 -13.34
C ASP A 199 -1.90 11.56 -14.46
N GLU A 200 -2.16 10.31 -14.85
CA GLU A 200 -3.10 9.98 -15.92
C GLU A 200 -4.55 9.98 -15.44
N ASP A 201 -4.80 9.53 -14.21
CA ASP A 201 -6.13 9.40 -13.63
C ASP A 201 -6.16 9.85 -12.17
N ARG A 202 -6.75 11.02 -11.92
CA ARG A 202 -6.89 11.59 -10.57
C ARG A 202 -7.78 10.75 -9.65
N SER A 203 -8.61 9.87 -10.21
CA SER A 203 -9.41 8.92 -9.44
C SER A 203 -8.61 7.69 -9.00
N ALA A 204 -7.39 7.52 -9.51
CA ALA A 204 -6.47 6.46 -9.12
C ALA A 204 -5.25 7.01 -8.35
N ARG A 205 -4.49 6.09 -7.77
CA ARG A 205 -3.20 6.33 -7.14
C ARG A 205 -2.22 5.24 -7.54
N SER A 206 -0.98 5.64 -7.76
CA SER A 206 0.15 4.74 -8.01
C SER A 206 0.77 4.39 -6.67
N VAL A 207 0.89 3.10 -6.38
CA VAL A 207 1.43 2.57 -5.14
C VAL A 207 2.72 1.83 -5.47
N ARG A 208 3.85 2.37 -5.04
CA ARG A 208 5.18 1.77 -5.14
C ARG A 208 5.52 1.08 -3.83
N ILE A 209 5.91 -0.18 -3.89
CA ILE A 209 6.09 -1.08 -2.75
C ILE A 209 7.49 -1.68 -2.85
N ASP A 210 8.27 -1.53 -1.79
CA ASP A 210 9.66 -2.00 -1.73
C ASP A 210 9.77 -3.52 -1.59
N ALA A 211 10.98 -4.04 -1.78
CA ALA A 211 11.32 -5.45 -1.66
C ALA A 211 10.95 -6.03 -0.28
N ASN A 212 10.53 -7.29 -0.27
CA ASN A 212 10.16 -8.03 0.94
C ASN A 212 9.00 -7.41 1.74
N VAL A 213 8.16 -6.59 1.09
CA VAL A 213 6.96 -6.02 1.68
C VAL A 213 5.74 -6.76 1.13
N ASP A 214 4.76 -7.00 1.99
CA ASP A 214 3.49 -7.61 1.62
C ASP A 214 2.57 -6.59 0.94
N ALA A 215 2.33 -6.76 -0.37
CA ALA A 215 1.52 -5.83 -1.12
C ALA A 215 0.04 -5.85 -0.70
N GLY A 216 -0.50 -6.99 -0.29
CA GLY A 216 -1.87 -7.10 0.20
C GLY A 216 -2.10 -6.29 1.48
N LEU A 217 -1.14 -6.34 2.41
CA LEU A 217 -1.15 -5.52 3.62
C LEU A 217 -1.11 -4.04 3.30
N VAL A 218 -0.21 -3.61 2.40
CA VAL A 218 -0.09 -2.20 1.97
C VAL A 218 -1.42 -1.70 1.39
N ILE A 219 -2.00 -2.45 0.46
CA ILE A 219 -3.27 -2.08 -0.19
C ILE A 219 -4.40 -1.96 0.83
N LEU A 220 -4.54 -2.91 1.75
CA LEU A 220 -5.55 -2.84 2.81
C LEU A 220 -5.33 -1.64 3.74
N CYS A 221 -4.10 -1.31 4.11
CA CYS A 221 -3.83 -0.13 4.95
C CYS A 221 -4.28 1.17 4.27
N LEU A 222 -4.01 1.31 2.97
CA LEU A 222 -4.39 2.49 2.20
C LEU A 222 -5.91 2.58 2.01
N LEU A 223 -6.59 1.45 1.80
CA LEU A 223 -8.05 1.41 1.71
C LEU A 223 -8.71 1.67 3.07
N CYS A 224 -8.15 1.14 4.16
CA CYS A 224 -8.58 1.44 5.52
C CYS A 224 -8.45 2.93 5.84
N SER A 225 -7.39 3.62 5.40
CA SER A 225 -7.30 5.07 5.57
C SER A 225 -8.43 5.81 4.84
N ASP A 226 -8.78 5.40 3.62
CA ASP A 226 -9.89 6.02 2.89
C ASP A 226 -11.23 5.77 3.59
N VAL A 227 -11.45 4.54 4.11
CA VAL A 227 -12.65 4.17 4.85
C VAL A 227 -12.79 5.01 6.12
N VAL A 228 -11.69 5.20 6.86
CA VAL A 228 -11.68 6.01 8.10
C VAL A 228 -11.90 7.49 7.78
N ASP A 229 -11.32 8.01 6.70
CA ASP A 229 -11.47 9.42 6.29
C ASP A 229 -12.88 9.78 5.80
N MET A 230 -13.71 8.80 5.50
CA MET A 230 -15.11 9.02 5.08
C MET A 230 -16.14 9.01 6.20
N VAL A 231 -15.75 8.57 7.41
CA VAL A 231 -16.63 8.52 8.59
C VAL A 231 -16.60 9.84 9.32
#